data_AF-A0A929U147-F1
#
_entry.id   AF-A0A929U147-F1
#
_cell.length_a   1.000
_cell.length_b   1.000
_cell.length_c   1.000
_cell.angle_alpha   90.00
_cell.angle_beta   90.00
_cell.angle_gamma   90.00
#
_symmetry.space_group_name_H-M   'P 1'
#
loop_
_entity.id
_entity.type
_entity.pdbx_description
1 polymer ?
#
loop_
_entity_poly.entity_id
_entity_poly.type
_entity_poly.pdbx_seq_one_letter_code
_entity_poly.pdbx_strand_id
1 'polypeptide(L)'
;MKIRRFFSVLSLSLLLITSLAGCQRETAPTGEEQTADGVYTPAVFRVSGGSGRVTITCERVAVQKEKVRAHLVFSSPHYTQVKVGNQIFYRQESAASKEKAEVGEKVEEGGEDTTSSFDVPAKLNQEFEIKATTTAMSRPYEITYRLFLKLKGSESDPLKGSGSDSSLPEGQTGRSGEKATGAGSGTAKSYDSSFDAKKLTGLTFLKKEALSYAKGFSIYTYQGGYRLIDVRNSARYLFVPDQKEEPKDLPAHLVVIHQPHRIYLAATATMSLFDKVQALSCVRMTGTDVSGWSIRAPKKALQDGRMLYAGKYSAPDYELLTKEGCDLAVESTMISHTPEVTEMLTSLGIPVFVDRSSYEAHPLGRTEWIKVYGVLTGHEQEAEAFFEEQKKKVESLGSNPATGKTVAFFSVSADGKIQVRRGSDYIAKMIALAGGTYLFNDLEGEGAGAQITMEEFYKRAADADYLIYNGAIEGMLGGMDDLLKKSELFSDFKAVQEGKVWQTGKSLYQEADIVGEMTVDLHKMLEGRPEGEMRFLKKVD
;
A
#
# COMPACT_ATOMS: atom_id res chain seq x y z
N MET A 1 -62.02 -44.87 -36.96
CA MET A 1 -63.43 -44.64 -37.36
C MET A 1 -63.85 -43.26 -36.84
N LYS A 2 -64.43 -42.39 -37.69
CA LYS A 2 -65.07 -41.06 -37.45
C LYS A 2 -64.43 -40.09 -36.41
N ILE A 3 -63.86 -38.90 -36.68
CA ILE A 3 -64.17 -37.72 -37.56
C ILE A 3 -64.97 -36.59 -36.85
N ARG A 4 -64.34 -35.38 -36.79
CA ARG A 4 -64.88 -33.99 -36.62
C ARG A 4 -65.44 -33.58 -35.24
N ARG A 5 -65.51 -32.30 -34.81
CA ARG A 5 -65.21 -30.91 -35.32
C ARG A 5 -65.14 -29.97 -34.07
N PHE A 6 -64.74 -28.68 -34.03
CA PHE A 6 -64.07 -27.66 -34.88
C PHE A 6 -63.46 -26.61 -33.87
N PHE A 7 -62.40 -25.83 -34.12
CA PHE A 7 -62.29 -24.51 -34.81
C PHE A 7 -60.77 -24.17 -34.77
N SER A 8 -60.02 -23.78 -35.84
CA SER A 8 -60.12 -22.59 -36.72
C SER A 8 -59.98 -21.28 -35.92
N VAL A 9 -58.97 -20.41 -36.11
CA VAL A 9 -58.57 -19.64 -37.32
C VAL A 9 -57.06 -19.28 -37.20
N LEU A 10 -56.17 -19.69 -38.13
CA LEU A 10 -55.70 -18.98 -39.37
C LEU A 10 -54.61 -17.89 -39.06
N SER A 11 -53.32 -18.13 -39.34
CA SER A 11 -52.59 -17.82 -40.62
C SER A 11 -51.88 -16.44 -40.55
N LEU A 12 -50.73 -16.15 -41.19
CA LEU A 12 -50.30 -16.47 -42.55
C LEU A 12 -48.76 -16.55 -42.72
N SER A 13 -48.35 -17.16 -43.82
CA SER A 13 -47.01 -17.64 -44.17
C SER A 13 -46.18 -16.73 -45.09
N LEU A 14 -44.85 -16.82 -44.96
CA LEU A 14 -43.84 -16.94 -46.02
C LEU A 14 -43.79 -15.91 -47.19
N LEU A 15 -42.61 -15.33 -47.43
CA LEU A 15 -42.13 -15.10 -48.80
C LEU A 15 -40.61 -15.23 -48.90
N LEU A 16 -40.14 -15.85 -49.98
CA LEU A 16 -38.74 -16.05 -50.34
C LEU A 16 -38.54 -15.47 -51.75
N ILE A 17 -37.63 -14.52 -51.96
CA ILE A 17 -37.22 -14.07 -53.29
C ILE A 17 -35.69 -13.90 -53.35
N THR A 18 -35.11 -14.50 -54.38
CA THR A 18 -33.68 -14.49 -54.72
C THR A 18 -33.32 -13.36 -55.69
N SER A 19 -32.13 -12.76 -55.54
CA SER A 19 -31.39 -12.15 -56.66
C SER A 19 -29.91 -11.97 -56.30
N LEU A 20 -29.00 -12.36 -57.21
CA LEU A 20 -27.58 -12.04 -57.12
C LEU A 20 -27.27 -10.77 -57.93
N ALA A 21 -26.45 -9.88 -57.38
CA ALA A 21 -25.45 -9.11 -58.13
C ALA A 21 -24.43 -8.52 -57.14
N GLY A 22 -23.14 -8.75 -57.36
CA GLY A 22 -22.09 -8.21 -56.52
C GLY A 22 -21.66 -6.80 -56.94
N CYS A 23 -21.21 -6.00 -55.99
CA CYS A 23 -20.22 -4.95 -56.24
C CYS A 23 -19.46 -4.67 -54.93
N GLN A 24 -18.14 -4.58 -54.99
CA GLN A 24 -17.31 -4.31 -53.82
C GLN A 24 -17.60 -2.91 -53.27
N ARG A 25 -17.74 -2.80 -51.95
CA ARG A 25 -17.49 -1.55 -51.21
C ARG A 25 -16.68 -1.87 -49.97
N GLU A 26 -15.65 -1.08 -49.76
CA GLU A 26 -14.80 -1.14 -48.58
C GLU A 26 -15.65 -0.87 -47.33
N THR A 27 -15.61 -1.78 -46.36
CA THR A 27 -16.17 -1.55 -45.03
C THR A 27 -15.08 -0.99 -44.13
N ALA A 28 -15.16 0.31 -43.85
CA ALA A 28 -14.39 0.91 -42.76
C ALA A 28 -14.81 0.30 -41.41
N PRO A 29 -13.89 0.08 -40.45
CA PRO A 29 -14.24 -0.44 -39.14
C PRO A 29 -14.87 0.67 -38.28
N THR A 30 -16.20 0.70 -38.21
CA THR A 30 -16.92 1.43 -37.16
C THR A 30 -17.05 0.53 -35.93
N GLY A 31 -16.35 0.88 -34.85
CA GLY A 31 -16.33 0.12 -33.61
C GLY A 31 -15.77 0.94 -32.44
N GLU A 32 -16.47 2.02 -32.07
CA GLU A 32 -16.28 2.62 -30.76
C GLU A 32 -17.02 1.75 -29.72
N GLU A 33 -16.27 1.00 -28.92
CA GLU A 33 -16.84 0.30 -27.75
C GLU A 33 -17.31 1.34 -26.72
N GLN A 34 -18.62 1.44 -26.53
CA GLN A 34 -19.20 2.22 -25.44
C GLN A 34 -18.74 1.62 -24.10
N THR A 35 -18.07 2.43 -23.28
CA THR A 35 -17.75 2.05 -21.90
C THR A 35 -19.05 1.89 -21.11
N ALA A 36 -19.22 0.73 -20.45
CA ALA A 36 -20.42 0.44 -19.68
C ALA A 36 -20.68 1.46 -18.55
N ASP A 37 -21.94 1.63 -18.18
CA ASP A 37 -22.30 2.42 -17.01
C ASP A 37 -21.75 1.75 -15.74
N GLY A 38 -21.07 2.51 -14.89
CA GLY A 38 -20.38 1.97 -13.73
C GLY A 38 -19.48 2.97 -13.01
N VAL A 39 -18.84 2.49 -11.93
CA VAL A 39 -17.85 3.24 -11.16
C VAL A 39 -16.51 2.52 -11.29
N TYR A 40 -15.49 3.26 -11.71
CA TYR A 40 -14.19 2.72 -12.11
C TYR A 40 -13.06 3.45 -11.40
N THR A 41 -12.01 2.71 -11.04
CA THR A 41 -10.71 3.30 -10.71
C THR A 41 -9.92 3.51 -12.02
N PRO A 42 -9.38 4.71 -12.29
CA PRO A 42 -8.61 4.95 -13.50
C PRO A 42 -7.30 4.16 -13.47
N ALA A 43 -7.01 3.43 -14.56
CA ALA A 43 -5.74 2.71 -14.74
C ALA A 43 -4.55 3.67 -14.98
N VAL A 44 -4.83 4.86 -15.51
CA VAL A 44 -3.88 5.97 -15.60
C VAL A 44 -4.62 7.23 -15.18
N PHE A 45 -4.04 7.97 -14.24
CA PHE A 45 -4.38 9.37 -13.97
C PHE A 45 -3.07 10.17 -14.02
N ARG A 46 -3.06 11.27 -14.77
CA ARG A 46 -1.91 12.19 -14.85
C ARG A 46 -2.40 13.62 -14.67
N VAL A 47 -1.57 14.41 -14.01
CA VAL A 47 -1.79 15.82 -13.70
C VAL A 47 -0.55 16.59 -14.15
N SER A 48 -0.74 17.69 -14.86
CA SER A 48 0.34 18.62 -15.23
C SER A 48 -0.12 20.07 -15.12
N GLY A 49 0.83 21.01 -15.12
CA GLY A 49 0.57 22.40 -14.72
C GLY A 49 0.48 22.54 -13.20
N GLY A 50 -0.41 23.41 -12.73
CA GLY A 50 -0.57 23.67 -11.29
C GLY A 50 0.47 24.62 -10.69
N SER A 51 0.48 24.70 -9.36
CA SER A 51 1.47 25.46 -8.58
C SER A 51 2.68 24.62 -8.14
N GLY A 52 2.67 23.30 -8.40
CA GLY A 52 3.66 22.34 -7.91
C GLY A 52 3.61 22.06 -6.39
N ARG A 53 2.66 22.66 -5.65
CA ARG A 53 2.56 22.56 -4.17
C ARG A 53 1.44 21.65 -3.65
N VAL A 54 0.63 21.10 -4.55
CA VAL A 54 -0.59 20.34 -4.21
C VAL A 54 -0.72 19.18 -5.16
N THR A 55 -0.89 17.98 -4.59
CA THR A 55 -1.20 16.77 -5.35
C THR A 55 -2.70 16.72 -5.61
N ILE A 56 -3.09 16.37 -6.83
CA ILE A 56 -4.47 16.00 -7.17
C ILE A 56 -4.47 14.48 -7.40
N THR A 57 -5.39 13.76 -6.77
CA THR A 57 -5.65 12.34 -7.05
C THR A 57 -7.04 12.15 -7.65
N CYS A 58 -7.24 11.01 -8.33
CA CYS A 58 -8.53 10.59 -8.83
C CYS A 58 -8.64 9.08 -8.68
N GLU A 59 -9.39 8.63 -7.68
CA GLU A 59 -9.57 7.19 -7.37
C GLU A 59 -10.89 6.65 -7.92
N ARG A 60 -11.81 7.55 -8.29
CA ARG A 60 -13.17 7.24 -8.71
C ARG A 60 -13.57 8.03 -9.96
N VAL A 61 -13.90 7.33 -11.02
CA VAL A 61 -14.54 7.84 -12.24
C VAL A 61 -15.89 7.15 -12.40
N ALA A 62 -16.97 7.91 -12.38
CA ALA A 62 -18.31 7.41 -12.67
C ALA A 62 -18.63 7.63 -14.15
N VAL A 63 -19.08 6.58 -14.84
CA VAL A 63 -19.62 6.61 -16.20
C VAL A 63 -21.11 6.32 -16.11
N GLN A 64 -21.94 7.23 -16.62
CA GLN A 64 -23.39 7.02 -16.66
C GLN A 64 -24.02 7.70 -17.87
N LYS A 65 -24.63 6.93 -18.78
CA LYS A 65 -25.21 7.39 -20.05
C LYS A 65 -24.24 8.27 -20.84
N GLU A 66 -23.04 7.73 -21.09
CA GLU A 66 -21.89 8.38 -21.76
C GLU A 66 -21.31 9.62 -21.03
N LYS A 67 -21.88 10.04 -19.90
CA LYS A 67 -21.33 11.14 -19.09
C LYS A 67 -20.30 10.60 -18.12
N VAL A 68 -19.09 11.15 -18.21
CA VAL A 68 -17.95 10.77 -17.38
C VAL A 68 -17.71 11.84 -16.32
N ARG A 69 -17.64 11.42 -15.05
CA ARG A 69 -17.43 12.29 -13.89
C ARG A 69 -16.24 11.78 -13.09
N ALA A 70 -15.20 12.60 -12.95
CA ALA A 70 -14.05 12.29 -12.11
C ALA A 70 -14.24 12.89 -10.71
N HIS A 71 -14.00 12.09 -9.67
CA HIS A 71 -13.81 12.55 -8.31
C HIS A 71 -12.35 12.97 -8.16
N LEU A 72 -12.11 14.27 -7.98
CA LEU A 72 -10.78 14.83 -7.76
C LEU A 72 -10.60 15.17 -6.29
N VAL A 73 -9.49 14.75 -5.69
CA VAL A 73 -9.12 15.12 -4.32
C VAL A 73 -7.81 15.90 -4.37
N PHE A 74 -7.82 17.12 -3.83
CA PHE A 74 -6.65 17.98 -3.70
C PHE A 74 -6.05 17.81 -2.30
N SER A 75 -4.73 17.65 -2.21
CA SER A 75 -3.97 17.53 -0.94
C SER A 75 -3.87 18.83 -0.13
N SER A 76 -4.86 19.71 -0.26
CA SER A 76 -5.00 20.97 0.46
C SER A 76 -6.49 21.27 0.64
N PRO A 77 -6.95 21.71 1.82
CA PRO A 77 -8.36 22.00 2.04
C PRO A 77 -8.79 23.35 1.46
N HIS A 78 -7.83 24.21 1.10
CA HIS A 78 -8.10 25.59 0.72
C HIS A 78 -8.58 25.76 -0.73
N TYR A 79 -8.94 24.71 -1.48
CA TYR A 79 -9.67 24.89 -2.74
C TYR A 79 -11.17 24.92 -2.48
N THR A 80 -11.83 25.92 -3.04
CA THR A 80 -13.27 26.18 -2.83
C THR A 80 -14.11 25.81 -4.04
N GLN A 81 -13.54 25.92 -5.24
CA GLN A 81 -14.21 25.60 -6.51
C GLN A 81 -13.22 25.15 -7.58
N VAL A 82 -13.69 24.30 -8.49
CA VAL A 82 -13.03 23.89 -9.73
C VAL A 82 -13.92 24.25 -10.92
N LYS A 83 -13.35 24.88 -11.94
CA LYS A 83 -14.03 25.19 -13.21
C LYS A 83 -13.61 24.22 -14.29
N VAL A 84 -14.57 23.75 -15.09
CA VAL A 84 -14.34 22.95 -16.30
C VAL A 84 -15.13 23.58 -17.44
N GLY A 85 -14.41 24.18 -18.39
CA GLY A 85 -15.02 25.10 -19.36
C GLY A 85 -15.75 26.25 -18.65
N ASN A 86 -17.02 26.46 -18.98
CA ASN A 86 -17.87 27.50 -18.37
C ASN A 86 -18.64 27.02 -17.11
N GLN A 87 -18.44 25.79 -16.66
CA GLN A 87 -19.15 25.22 -15.50
C GLN A 87 -18.28 25.29 -14.24
N ILE A 88 -18.89 25.66 -13.11
CA ILE A 88 -18.25 25.76 -11.79
C ILE A 88 -18.74 24.61 -10.91
N PHE A 89 -17.82 23.93 -10.23
CA PHE A 89 -18.07 22.83 -9.30
C PHE A 89 -17.50 23.20 -7.94
N TYR A 90 -18.35 23.25 -6.91
CA TYR A 90 -17.95 23.59 -5.56
C TYR A 90 -17.41 22.36 -4.80
N ARG A 91 -16.60 22.63 -3.78
CA ARG A 91 -16.05 21.62 -2.88
C ARG A 91 -17.18 20.76 -2.28
N GLN A 92 -16.96 19.46 -2.24
CA GLN A 92 -17.82 18.52 -1.53
C GLN A 92 -17.50 18.58 -0.03
N GLU A 93 -18.54 18.67 0.79
CA GLU A 93 -18.44 18.53 2.25
C GLU A 93 -18.00 17.10 2.62
N SER A 94 -17.10 16.96 3.59
CA SER A 94 -16.74 15.65 4.12
C SER A 94 -17.89 15.05 4.93
N ALA A 95 -17.85 13.73 5.15
CA ALA A 95 -18.88 13.06 5.95
C ALA A 95 -18.95 13.63 7.38
N ALA A 96 -17.79 13.99 7.96
CA ALA A 96 -17.69 14.62 9.27
C ALA A 96 -18.32 16.03 9.31
N SER A 97 -18.16 16.83 8.24
CA SER A 97 -18.84 18.14 8.14
C SER A 97 -20.36 18.01 8.12
N LYS A 98 -20.90 16.98 7.45
CA LYS A 98 -22.35 16.73 7.37
C LYS A 98 -22.92 16.28 8.71
N GLU A 99 -22.23 15.38 9.39
CA GLU A 99 -22.61 14.89 10.72
C GLU A 99 -22.67 16.05 11.74
N LYS A 100 -21.70 16.99 11.70
CA LYS A 100 -21.73 18.22 12.51
C LYS A 100 -22.86 19.17 12.14
N ALA A 101 -23.16 19.33 10.84
CA ALA A 101 -24.26 20.17 10.37
C ALA A 101 -25.64 19.62 10.81
N GLU A 102 -25.83 18.30 10.82
CA GLU A 102 -27.05 17.64 11.28
C GLU A 102 -27.25 17.78 12.81
N VAL A 103 -26.18 17.87 13.59
CA VAL A 103 -26.21 18.10 15.05
C VAL A 103 -26.31 19.61 15.40
N GLY A 104 -26.24 20.50 14.41
CA GLY A 104 -26.37 21.95 14.59
C GLY A 104 -25.10 22.64 15.10
N GLU A 105 -23.94 21.98 15.04
CA GLU A 105 -22.66 22.62 15.30
C GLU A 105 -22.27 23.53 14.12
N LYS A 106 -21.57 24.63 14.42
CA LYS A 106 -21.05 25.51 13.37
C LYS A 106 -19.92 24.83 12.62
N VAL A 107 -20.17 24.47 11.37
CA VAL A 107 -19.12 24.12 10.40
C VAL A 107 -18.34 25.40 10.05
N GLU A 108 -17.07 25.48 10.44
CA GLU A 108 -16.19 26.57 10.03
C GLU A 108 -15.71 26.38 8.59
N GLU A 109 -15.83 27.42 7.74
CA GLU A 109 -15.30 27.39 6.38
C GLU A 109 -13.76 27.28 6.40
N GLY A 110 -13.26 26.04 6.28
CA GLY A 110 -11.83 25.73 6.24
C GLY A 110 -11.26 25.04 7.49
N GLY A 111 -12.11 24.63 8.45
CA GLY A 111 -11.71 23.84 9.61
C GLY A 111 -11.65 22.32 9.36
N GLU A 112 -10.77 21.64 10.12
CA GLU A 112 -10.58 20.17 10.26
C GLU A 112 -10.21 19.33 9.02
N ASP A 113 -10.84 19.50 7.86
CA ASP A 113 -10.49 18.71 6.66
C ASP A 113 -9.05 19.02 6.21
N THR A 114 -8.27 17.99 5.87
CA THR A 114 -6.90 18.14 5.32
C THR A 114 -6.85 18.20 3.79
N THR A 115 -7.98 17.94 3.13
CA THR A 115 -8.11 17.85 1.67
C THR A 115 -9.35 18.60 1.18
N SER A 116 -9.46 18.83 -0.13
CA SER A 116 -10.70 19.31 -0.74
C SER A 116 -11.07 18.47 -1.96
N SER A 117 -12.34 18.06 -2.04
CA SER A 117 -12.81 17.09 -3.03
C SER A 117 -13.86 17.68 -3.97
N PHE A 118 -13.85 17.28 -5.24
CA PHE A 118 -14.72 17.81 -6.29
C PHE A 118 -15.15 16.72 -7.25
N ASP A 119 -16.45 16.62 -7.54
CA ASP A 119 -16.93 15.85 -8.69
C ASP A 119 -17.03 16.77 -9.91
N VAL A 120 -16.23 16.49 -10.94
CA VAL A 120 -16.14 17.31 -12.17
C VAL A 120 -16.38 16.48 -13.44
N PRO A 121 -16.85 17.07 -14.56
CA PRO A 121 -16.90 16.39 -15.84
C PRO A 121 -15.48 16.07 -16.30
N ALA A 122 -15.31 14.89 -16.88
CA ALA A 122 -14.02 14.37 -17.32
C ALA A 122 -14.08 13.85 -18.75
N LYS A 123 -12.90 13.63 -19.34
CA LYS A 123 -12.76 12.98 -20.66
C LYS A 123 -11.85 11.75 -20.53
N LEU A 124 -12.30 10.61 -21.03
CA LEU A 124 -11.46 9.41 -21.12
C LEU A 124 -10.49 9.57 -22.29
N ASN A 125 -9.26 9.08 -22.13
CA ASN A 125 -8.22 8.99 -23.16
C ASN A 125 -7.86 10.32 -23.86
N GLN A 126 -8.23 11.47 -23.29
CA GLN A 126 -7.94 12.80 -23.80
C GLN A 126 -7.54 13.73 -22.65
N GLU A 127 -6.59 14.65 -22.89
CA GLU A 127 -6.31 15.73 -21.95
C GLU A 127 -7.47 16.73 -21.86
N PHE A 128 -7.78 17.20 -20.66
CA PHE A 128 -8.71 18.29 -20.42
C PHE A 128 -8.19 19.26 -19.35
N GLU A 129 -8.55 20.53 -19.48
CA GLU A 129 -8.13 21.60 -18.57
C GLU A 129 -9.18 21.81 -17.47
N ILE A 130 -8.70 22.00 -16.24
CA ILE A 130 -9.49 22.50 -15.11
C ILE A 130 -8.83 23.74 -14.52
N LYS A 131 -9.63 24.61 -13.89
CA LYS A 131 -9.11 25.78 -13.17
C LYS A 131 -9.64 25.80 -11.74
N ALA A 132 -8.77 25.58 -10.76
CA ALA A 132 -9.12 25.44 -9.37
C ALA A 132 -8.82 26.75 -8.61
N THR A 133 -9.80 27.28 -7.88
CA THR A 133 -9.61 28.49 -7.05
C THR A 133 -9.19 28.08 -5.64
N THR A 134 -8.08 28.64 -5.15
CA THR A 134 -7.60 28.47 -3.77
C THR A 134 -7.66 29.76 -2.96
N THR A 135 -7.96 29.64 -1.66
CA THR A 135 -7.92 30.69 -0.64
C THR A 135 -6.71 30.59 0.29
N ALA A 136 -5.74 29.71 0.01
CA ALA A 136 -4.51 29.54 0.82
C ALA A 136 -3.55 30.75 0.80
N MET A 137 -3.88 31.79 0.04
CA MET A 137 -3.08 33.01 -0.13
C MET A 137 -3.93 34.23 0.24
N SER A 138 -3.29 35.38 0.44
CA SER A 138 -3.94 36.64 0.88
C SER A 138 -5.08 37.17 0.00
N ARG A 139 -5.27 36.58 -1.19
CA ARG A 139 -6.46 36.75 -2.04
C ARG A 139 -6.76 35.42 -2.75
N PRO A 140 -8.01 35.16 -3.16
CA PRO A 140 -8.33 34.00 -3.99
C PRO A 140 -7.51 34.00 -5.29
N TYR A 141 -6.93 32.85 -5.62
CA TYR A 141 -6.13 32.65 -6.84
C TYR A 141 -6.67 31.46 -7.64
N GLU A 142 -6.77 31.62 -8.95
CA GLU A 142 -7.14 30.55 -9.87
C GLU A 142 -5.87 29.90 -10.46
N ILE A 143 -5.78 28.57 -10.34
CA ILE A 143 -4.64 27.76 -10.76
C ILE A 143 -5.12 26.76 -11.82
N THR A 144 -4.46 26.77 -12.98
CA THR A 144 -4.80 25.90 -14.11
C THR A 144 -4.06 24.56 -14.02
N TYR A 145 -4.79 23.46 -14.19
CA TYR A 145 -4.25 22.10 -14.28
C TYR A 145 -4.73 21.42 -15.56
N ARG A 146 -3.91 20.54 -16.12
CA ARG A 146 -4.26 19.63 -17.22
C ARG A 146 -4.32 18.22 -16.67
N LEU A 147 -5.41 17.53 -16.97
CA LEU A 147 -5.71 16.19 -16.47
C LEU A 147 -5.83 15.22 -17.65
N PHE A 148 -5.27 14.03 -17.50
CA PHE A 148 -5.47 12.90 -18.42
C PHE A 148 -5.89 11.67 -17.62
N LEU A 149 -6.90 10.94 -18.09
CA LEU A 149 -7.36 9.71 -17.45
C LEU A 149 -7.77 8.61 -18.43
N LYS A 150 -7.41 7.37 -18.11
CA LYS A 150 -7.73 6.15 -18.87
C LYS A 150 -8.29 5.09 -17.94
N LEU A 151 -9.39 4.44 -18.33
CA LEU A 151 -9.97 3.31 -17.58
C LEU A 151 -9.34 1.98 -17.99
N LYS A 152 -9.29 1.05 -17.03
CA LYS A 152 -8.77 -0.31 -17.23
C LYS A 152 -9.71 -1.05 -18.19
N GLY A 153 -9.18 -1.55 -19.31
CA GLY A 153 -9.96 -2.30 -20.31
C GLY A 153 -10.45 -1.51 -21.54
N SER A 154 -9.99 -0.28 -21.77
CA SER A 154 -10.21 0.41 -23.06
C SER A 154 -9.01 0.22 -24.00
N GLU A 155 -9.15 -0.66 -24.99
CA GLU A 155 -8.11 -0.89 -26.01
C GLU A 155 -8.19 0.14 -27.14
N SER A 156 -7.26 1.08 -27.09
CA SER A 156 -6.46 1.46 -28.26
C SER A 156 -5.16 2.08 -27.76
N ASP A 157 -4.05 1.67 -28.36
CA ASP A 157 -2.71 2.23 -28.15
C ASP A 157 -2.12 2.61 -29.52
N PRO A 158 -2.56 3.73 -30.11
CA PRO A 158 -2.09 4.15 -31.42
C PRO A 158 -0.80 4.95 -31.26
N LEU A 159 0.33 4.25 -31.07
CA LEU A 159 1.67 4.67 -31.55
C LEU A 159 2.76 3.61 -31.27
N LYS A 160 2.64 2.46 -31.95
CA LYS A 160 3.75 1.50 -32.08
C LYS A 160 4.02 1.22 -33.56
N GLY A 161 4.77 2.11 -34.24
CA GLY A 161 5.22 1.87 -35.61
C GLY A 161 5.82 3.06 -36.36
N SER A 162 7.10 2.94 -36.71
CA SER A 162 7.77 3.53 -37.88
C SER A 162 7.96 5.06 -38.02
N GLY A 163 9.23 5.50 -37.99
CA GLY A 163 9.81 6.22 -39.14
C GLY A 163 10.01 7.74 -39.08
N SER A 164 11.26 8.14 -38.85
CA SER A 164 11.99 9.27 -39.49
C SER A 164 11.43 10.72 -39.51
N ASP A 165 12.21 11.59 -38.84
CA ASP A 165 12.81 12.85 -39.37
C ASP A 165 12.17 14.23 -39.08
N SER A 166 13.05 15.24 -39.09
CA SER A 166 12.88 16.71 -39.18
C SER A 166 12.55 17.54 -37.91
N SER A 167 13.63 18.03 -37.30
CA SER A 167 13.91 19.45 -36.93
C SER A 167 12.87 20.32 -36.17
N LEU A 168 13.26 20.72 -34.95
CA LEU A 168 13.66 22.09 -34.54
C LEU A 168 13.01 23.32 -35.25
N PRO A 169 12.68 24.42 -34.53
CA PRO A 169 13.75 25.25 -33.98
C PRO A 169 13.55 25.93 -32.60
N GLU A 170 14.66 26.52 -32.17
CA GLU A 170 14.91 27.24 -30.91
C GLU A 170 14.21 28.61 -30.84
N GLY A 171 14.06 29.13 -29.61
CA GLY A 171 13.73 30.52 -29.32
C GLY A 171 14.49 31.02 -28.09
N GLN A 172 15.70 31.55 -28.28
CA GLN A 172 16.56 32.06 -27.20
C GLN A 172 16.06 33.42 -26.67
N THR A 173 16.14 33.62 -25.35
CA THR A 173 16.60 34.89 -24.77
C THR A 173 17.44 34.63 -23.51
N GLY A 174 18.63 35.22 -23.45
CA GLY A 174 19.43 35.33 -22.21
C GLY A 174 18.83 36.35 -21.24
N ARG A 175 19.45 36.64 -20.08
CA ARG A 175 20.91 36.63 -19.86
C ARG A 175 21.27 36.62 -18.35
N SER A 176 22.21 35.74 -18.00
CA SER A 176 23.30 35.89 -17.00
C SER A 176 23.06 36.37 -15.56
N GLY A 177 23.36 35.47 -14.62
CA GLY A 177 23.94 35.73 -13.28
C GLY A 177 24.68 34.47 -12.83
N GLU A 178 25.93 34.56 -12.38
CA GLU A 178 26.83 33.40 -12.29
C GLU A 178 26.74 32.53 -11.00
N LYS A 179 26.89 31.22 -11.22
CA LYS A 179 27.54 30.19 -10.37
C LYS A 179 27.32 30.21 -8.84
N ALA A 180 26.68 29.15 -8.37
CA ALA A 180 27.18 28.36 -7.24
C ALA A 180 27.11 26.86 -7.60
N THR A 181 28.14 26.10 -7.25
CA THR A 181 28.23 24.64 -7.47
C THR A 181 27.74 23.88 -6.25
N GLY A 182 26.83 22.92 -6.40
CA GLY A 182 26.51 21.97 -5.31
C GLY A 182 25.21 21.18 -5.49
N ALA A 183 25.26 19.92 -5.01
CA ALA A 183 24.16 19.00 -4.69
C ALA A 183 23.12 18.67 -5.78
N GLY A 184 23.02 17.37 -6.09
CA GLY A 184 21.92 16.84 -6.91
C GLY A 184 20.59 16.87 -6.14
N SER A 185 19.64 17.67 -6.60
CA SER A 185 18.25 17.64 -6.11
C SER A 185 17.56 16.36 -6.59
N GLY A 186 17.46 15.38 -5.70
CA GLY A 186 16.89 14.06 -5.95
C GLY A 186 15.45 13.91 -5.50
N THR A 187 14.51 14.66 -6.08
CA THR A 187 13.09 14.27 -5.97
C THR A 187 12.85 13.03 -6.84
N ALA A 188 12.23 12.00 -6.26
CA ALA A 188 12.07 10.69 -6.91
C ALA A 188 11.23 10.81 -8.20
N LYS A 189 11.89 10.72 -9.36
CA LYS A 189 11.20 10.61 -10.65
C LYS A 189 10.39 9.32 -10.72
N SER A 190 9.28 9.36 -11.45
CA SER A 190 8.34 8.23 -11.62
C SER A 190 9.04 6.89 -11.86
N TYR A 191 8.67 5.86 -11.08
CA TYR A 191 9.25 4.52 -11.16
C TYR A 191 9.14 3.93 -12.57
N ASP A 192 10.26 3.89 -13.28
CA ASP A 192 10.35 3.31 -14.62
C ASP A 192 10.53 1.79 -14.54
N SER A 193 9.51 1.05 -14.97
CA SER A 193 9.53 -0.43 -15.00
C SER A 193 10.41 -1.03 -16.11
N SER A 194 10.87 -0.23 -17.07
CA SER A 194 11.70 -0.69 -18.19
C SER A 194 13.21 -0.69 -17.91
N PHE A 195 13.64 -0.11 -16.78
CA PHE A 195 15.03 -0.03 -16.36
C PHE A 195 15.71 -1.40 -16.20
N ASP A 196 16.77 -1.64 -16.98
CA ASP A 196 17.58 -2.85 -16.88
C ASP A 196 18.66 -2.71 -15.79
N ALA A 197 18.32 -3.12 -14.57
CA ALA A 197 19.24 -3.15 -13.44
C ALA A 197 20.55 -3.92 -13.71
N LYS A 198 20.60 -4.85 -14.67
CA LYS A 198 21.85 -5.58 -15.00
C LYS A 198 22.84 -4.73 -15.80
N LYS A 199 22.41 -3.57 -16.32
CA LYS A 199 23.20 -2.65 -17.16
C LYS A 199 23.33 -1.27 -16.50
N LEU A 200 23.83 -1.25 -15.27
CA LEU A 200 24.12 -0.01 -14.56
C LEU A 200 25.51 0.52 -14.96
N THR A 201 25.56 1.75 -15.48
CA THR A 201 26.80 2.42 -15.90
C THR A 201 27.85 2.40 -14.78
N GLY A 202 29.10 2.11 -15.14
CA GLY A 202 30.22 2.07 -14.19
C GLY A 202 30.31 0.82 -13.30
N LEU A 203 29.35 -0.11 -13.36
CA LEU A 203 29.31 -1.31 -12.51
C LEU A 203 29.16 -2.62 -13.28
N THR A 204 30.07 -3.57 -13.03
CA THR A 204 29.99 -4.93 -13.57
C THR A 204 28.97 -5.78 -12.79
N PHE A 205 27.83 -6.09 -13.39
CA PHE A 205 26.83 -7.00 -12.78
C PHE A 205 27.39 -8.41 -12.57
N LEU A 206 27.13 -9.01 -11.41
CA LEU A 206 27.55 -10.37 -11.05
C LEU A 206 26.38 -11.34 -10.91
N LYS A 207 25.45 -11.06 -9.99
CA LYS A 207 24.27 -11.90 -9.74
C LYS A 207 23.04 -11.10 -9.33
N LYS A 208 21.87 -11.65 -9.62
CA LYS A 208 20.62 -11.25 -8.97
C LYS A 208 20.35 -12.25 -7.85
N GLU A 209 19.95 -11.77 -6.68
CA GLU A 209 19.64 -12.65 -5.55
C GLU A 209 18.37 -13.47 -5.81
N ALA A 210 18.38 -14.73 -5.38
CA ALA A 210 17.24 -15.62 -5.52
C ALA A 210 16.31 -15.47 -4.31
N LEU A 211 15.08 -15.00 -4.56
CA LEU A 211 14.04 -14.85 -3.54
C LEU A 211 13.04 -16.01 -3.66
N SER A 212 12.60 -16.55 -2.52
CA SER A 212 11.69 -17.69 -2.43
C SER A 212 10.22 -17.29 -2.38
N TYR A 213 9.89 -16.17 -1.72
CA TYR A 213 8.49 -15.73 -1.51
C TYR A 213 8.26 -14.23 -1.76
N ALA A 214 9.24 -13.38 -1.44
CA ALA A 214 9.12 -11.93 -1.60
C ALA A 214 8.99 -11.53 -3.08
N LYS A 215 8.07 -10.60 -3.35
CA LYS A 215 7.80 -10.05 -4.69
C LYS A 215 7.95 -8.53 -4.74
N GLY A 216 8.00 -7.87 -3.59
CA GLY A 216 8.10 -6.41 -3.45
C GLY A 216 9.49 -5.84 -3.75
N PHE A 217 10.55 -6.65 -3.76
CA PHE A 217 11.90 -6.17 -4.06
C PHE A 217 12.71 -7.10 -4.99
N SER A 218 13.93 -6.67 -5.33
CA SER A 218 14.97 -7.46 -5.98
C SER A 218 16.34 -6.91 -5.65
N ILE A 219 17.30 -7.77 -5.30
CA ILE A 219 18.68 -7.39 -4.99
C ILE A 219 19.58 -7.80 -6.16
N TYR A 220 20.39 -6.86 -6.66
CA TYR A 220 21.41 -7.08 -7.68
C TYR A 220 22.79 -6.81 -7.07
N THR A 221 23.74 -7.71 -7.31
CA THR A 221 25.13 -7.62 -6.83
C THR A 221 26.06 -7.27 -7.98
N TYR A 222 26.99 -6.35 -7.75
CA TYR A 222 28.00 -5.92 -8.71
C TYR A 222 29.41 -6.11 -8.15
N GLN A 223 30.40 -6.11 -9.04
CA GLN A 223 31.82 -6.19 -8.69
C GLN A 223 32.23 -5.06 -7.75
N GLY A 224 33.10 -5.35 -6.79
CA GLY A 224 33.55 -4.37 -5.79
C GLY A 224 32.64 -4.24 -4.57
N GLY A 225 31.52 -4.99 -4.52
CA GLY A 225 30.65 -5.09 -3.34
C GLY A 225 29.35 -4.29 -3.42
N TYR A 226 29.17 -3.44 -4.43
CA TYR A 226 27.94 -2.66 -4.60
C TYR A 226 26.70 -3.55 -4.70
N ARG A 227 25.57 -3.03 -4.20
CA ARG A 227 24.25 -3.68 -4.29
C ARG A 227 23.24 -2.68 -4.84
N LEU A 228 22.33 -3.12 -5.70
CA LEU A 228 21.13 -2.35 -6.06
C LEU A 228 19.92 -3.07 -5.50
N ILE A 229 19.13 -2.40 -4.66
CA ILE A 229 17.84 -2.88 -4.20
C ILE A 229 16.75 -2.13 -4.99
N ASP A 230 16.08 -2.85 -5.88
CA ASP A 230 14.91 -2.35 -6.59
C ASP A 230 13.66 -2.68 -5.77
N VAL A 231 13.07 -1.67 -5.13
CA VAL A 231 11.78 -1.80 -4.43
C VAL A 231 10.66 -1.45 -5.41
N ARG A 232 9.88 -2.47 -5.77
CA ARG A 232 8.88 -2.42 -6.84
C ARG A 232 7.83 -1.34 -6.56
N ASN A 233 7.53 -0.54 -7.58
CA ASN A 233 6.58 0.58 -7.52
C ASN A 233 6.95 1.62 -6.44
N SER A 234 8.24 1.70 -6.06
CA SER A 234 8.77 2.65 -5.09
C SER A 234 9.99 3.37 -5.65
N ALA A 235 11.20 2.87 -5.37
CA ALA A 235 12.46 3.50 -5.70
C ALA A 235 13.55 2.43 -5.85
N ARG A 236 14.70 2.83 -6.39
CA ARG A 236 15.87 1.98 -6.54
C ARG A 236 17.02 2.55 -5.74
N TYR A 237 17.62 1.71 -4.91
CA TYR A 237 18.61 2.10 -3.93
C TYR A 237 19.96 1.50 -4.30
N LEU A 238 20.94 2.33 -4.64
CA LEU A 238 22.30 1.89 -4.91
C LEU A 238 23.14 2.02 -3.63
N PHE A 239 23.58 0.88 -3.12
CA PHE A 239 24.45 0.78 -1.96
C PHE A 239 25.91 0.84 -2.38
N VAL A 240 26.61 1.84 -1.86
CA VAL A 240 28.05 2.06 -2.02
C VAL A 240 28.74 1.55 -0.75
N PRO A 241 29.54 0.47 -0.82
CA PRO A 241 30.23 -0.06 0.35
C PRO A 241 31.22 0.93 0.96
N ASP A 242 31.60 0.70 2.23
CA ASP A 242 32.69 1.45 2.85
C ASP A 242 33.96 1.44 1.97
N GLN A 243 34.66 2.57 1.93
CA GLN A 243 35.90 2.77 1.15
C GLN A 243 35.73 2.61 -0.37
N LYS A 244 34.50 2.70 -0.89
CA LYS A 244 34.20 2.76 -2.33
C LYS A 244 33.68 4.14 -2.74
N GLU A 245 34.02 4.54 -3.96
CA GLU A 245 33.50 5.76 -4.58
C GLU A 245 32.12 5.50 -5.21
N GLU A 246 31.31 6.55 -5.29
CA GLU A 246 30.08 6.53 -6.09
C GLU A 246 30.43 6.39 -7.59
N PRO A 247 29.79 5.47 -8.33
CA PRO A 247 29.98 5.39 -9.78
C PRO A 247 29.63 6.70 -10.48
N LYS A 248 30.36 7.04 -11.54
CA LYS A 248 30.06 8.22 -12.37
C LYS A 248 28.85 7.96 -13.27
N ASP A 249 28.16 9.04 -13.61
CA ASP A 249 27.04 9.05 -14.57
C ASP A 249 25.87 8.13 -14.19
N LEU A 250 25.57 8.04 -12.89
CA LEU A 250 24.41 7.29 -12.40
C LEU A 250 23.08 7.88 -12.88
N PRO A 251 22.07 7.05 -13.15
CA PRO A 251 20.72 7.52 -13.46
C PRO A 251 20.13 8.32 -12.28
N ALA A 252 19.72 9.56 -12.54
CA ALA A 252 19.16 10.50 -11.54
C ALA A 252 17.80 10.08 -10.89
N HIS A 253 17.39 8.82 -11.04
CA HIS A 253 16.24 8.22 -10.35
C HIS A 253 16.68 7.16 -9.31
N LEU A 254 17.98 6.87 -9.20
CA LEU A 254 18.53 6.05 -8.14
C LEU A 254 18.75 6.91 -6.89
N VAL A 255 18.40 6.38 -5.73
CA VAL A 255 18.80 6.91 -4.43
C VAL A 255 20.13 6.24 -4.07
N VAL A 256 21.20 7.02 -3.96
CA VAL A 256 22.50 6.51 -3.52
C VAL A 256 22.50 6.46 -1.98
N ILE A 257 22.93 5.33 -1.44
CA ILE A 257 23.11 5.12 0.01
C ILE A 257 24.54 4.61 0.21
N HIS A 258 25.36 5.37 0.93
CA HIS A 258 26.61 4.84 1.46
C HIS A 258 26.31 3.88 2.60
N GLN A 259 27.17 2.88 2.83
CA GLN A 259 27.04 1.91 3.91
C GLN A 259 26.63 2.61 5.23
N PRO A 260 25.39 2.40 5.72
CA PRO A 260 24.87 3.19 6.83
C PRO A 260 25.34 2.65 8.18
N HIS A 261 25.72 3.57 9.07
CA HIS A 261 26.22 3.30 10.41
C HIS A 261 25.43 4.06 11.49
N ARG A 262 24.62 5.06 11.11
CA ARG A 262 23.89 5.97 12.00
C ARG A 262 22.45 6.16 11.52
N ILE A 263 21.70 5.05 11.49
CA ILE A 263 20.34 4.99 10.96
C ILE A 263 19.33 5.65 11.90
N TYR A 264 18.38 6.39 11.34
CA TYR A 264 17.08 6.71 11.93
C TYR A 264 16.04 5.70 11.48
N LEU A 265 15.49 4.91 12.41
CA LEU A 265 14.55 3.83 12.09
C LEU A 265 13.16 4.13 12.66
N ALA A 266 12.20 4.44 11.78
CA ALA A 266 10.83 4.79 12.12
C ALA A 266 9.78 3.73 11.69
N ALA A 267 10.22 2.64 11.06
CA ALA A 267 9.42 1.44 10.80
C ALA A 267 9.51 0.41 11.96
N THR A 268 8.52 0.36 12.86
CA THR A 268 8.57 -0.52 14.05
C THR A 268 8.71 -2.01 13.72
N ALA A 269 8.02 -2.49 12.68
CA ALA A 269 8.14 -3.85 12.14
C ALA A 269 9.60 -4.19 11.75
N THR A 270 10.26 -3.28 11.05
CA THR A 270 11.65 -3.42 10.59
C THR A 270 12.65 -3.52 11.74
N MET A 271 12.42 -2.86 12.88
CA MET A 271 13.33 -2.92 14.03
C MET A 271 13.54 -4.35 14.55
N SER A 272 12.51 -5.20 14.49
CA SER A 272 12.64 -6.62 14.87
C SER A 272 13.65 -7.37 13.99
N LEU A 273 13.64 -7.09 12.69
CA LEU A 273 14.53 -7.72 11.71
C LEU A 273 15.98 -7.23 11.89
N PHE A 274 16.17 -5.94 12.23
CA PHE A 274 17.49 -5.39 12.61
C PHE A 274 18.06 -6.06 13.87
N ASP A 275 17.24 -6.33 14.89
CA ASP A 275 17.66 -7.08 16.08
C ASP A 275 18.08 -8.52 15.73
N LYS A 276 17.36 -9.19 14.82
CA LYS A 276 17.68 -10.57 14.41
C LYS A 276 18.93 -10.72 13.55
N VAL A 277 19.24 -9.75 12.69
CA VAL A 277 20.53 -9.73 11.97
C VAL A 277 21.67 -9.14 12.80
N GLN A 278 21.46 -8.87 14.10
CA GLN A 278 22.44 -8.29 15.02
C GLN A 278 22.87 -6.84 14.70
N ALA A 279 22.20 -6.18 13.76
CA ALA A 279 22.53 -4.83 13.27
C ALA A 279 21.92 -3.68 14.08
N LEU A 280 21.42 -3.93 15.30
CA LEU A 280 20.88 -2.88 16.18
C LEU A 280 21.92 -1.80 16.52
N SER A 281 23.22 -2.11 16.41
CA SER A 281 24.33 -1.16 16.55
C SER A 281 24.36 -0.08 15.45
N CYS A 282 23.84 -0.37 14.25
CA CYS A 282 23.72 0.60 13.16
C CYS A 282 22.57 1.61 13.40
N VAL A 283 21.65 1.33 14.34
CA VAL A 283 20.46 2.14 14.60
C VAL A 283 20.72 3.11 15.76
N ARG A 284 21.21 4.30 15.43
CA ARG A 284 21.50 5.35 16.42
C ARG A 284 20.24 6.11 16.85
N MET A 285 19.25 6.24 15.98
CA MET A 285 18.02 7.00 16.24
C MET A 285 16.76 6.19 15.88
N THR A 286 15.64 6.48 16.52
CA THR A 286 14.36 5.86 16.20
C THR A 286 13.16 6.79 16.35
N GLY A 287 12.12 6.54 15.55
CA GLY A 287 10.84 7.23 15.64
C GLY A 287 9.83 6.65 16.64
N THR A 288 10.24 5.73 17.53
CA THR A 288 9.38 5.19 18.59
C THR A 288 10.07 5.26 19.95
N ASP A 289 9.42 5.93 20.91
CA ASP A 289 9.91 6.06 22.28
C ASP A 289 9.79 4.74 23.09
N VAL A 290 10.49 4.65 24.23
CA VAL A 290 10.56 3.50 25.15
C VAL A 290 9.17 2.93 25.46
N SER A 291 8.18 3.81 25.65
CA SER A 291 6.79 3.46 25.96
C SER A 291 6.04 2.79 24.80
N GLY A 292 6.37 3.14 23.55
CA GLY A 292 5.71 2.63 22.34
C GLY A 292 6.24 1.27 21.87
N TRP A 293 7.43 0.87 22.30
CA TRP A 293 7.96 -0.46 21.98
C TRP A 293 7.23 -1.59 22.70
N SER A 294 7.15 -2.75 22.05
CA SER A 294 6.87 -4.04 22.69
C SER A 294 8.12 -4.94 22.72
N ILE A 295 9.04 -4.76 21.76
CA ILE A 295 10.30 -5.51 21.65
C ILE A 295 11.30 -5.06 22.74
N ARG A 296 11.99 -6.02 23.36
CA ARG A 296 12.94 -5.77 24.46
C ARG A 296 14.21 -5.04 24.03
N ALA A 297 14.76 -5.38 22.86
CA ALA A 297 16.05 -4.87 22.40
C ALA A 297 16.08 -3.34 22.16
N PRO A 298 15.16 -2.73 21.37
CA PRO A 298 15.13 -1.28 21.19
C PRO A 298 14.79 -0.54 22.50
N LYS A 299 13.90 -1.07 23.36
CA LYS A 299 13.68 -0.53 24.72
C LYS A 299 14.98 -0.38 25.49
N LYS A 300 15.77 -1.46 25.55
CA LYS A 300 17.04 -1.45 26.27
C LYS A 300 18.06 -0.52 25.59
N ALA A 301 18.09 -0.45 24.26
CA ALA A 301 18.98 0.47 23.55
C ALA A 301 18.69 1.95 23.86
N LEU A 302 17.41 2.33 23.95
CA LEU A 302 16.96 3.66 24.38
C LEU A 302 17.28 3.93 25.86
N GLN A 303 16.95 2.99 26.76
CA GLN A 303 17.23 3.10 28.19
C GLN A 303 18.73 3.21 28.51
N ASP A 304 19.58 2.51 27.75
CA ASP A 304 21.04 2.56 27.89
C ASP A 304 21.67 3.80 27.18
N GLY A 305 20.89 4.66 26.51
CA GLY A 305 21.38 5.82 25.74
C GLY A 305 22.16 5.47 24.45
N ARG A 306 22.17 4.20 24.06
CA ARG A 306 22.82 3.71 22.82
C ARG A 306 22.01 4.12 21.59
N MET A 307 20.70 4.10 21.71
CA MET A 307 19.73 4.62 20.73
C MET A 307 19.05 5.87 21.30
N LEU A 308 18.67 6.81 20.43
CA LEU A 308 17.95 8.03 20.80
C LEU A 308 16.55 8.05 20.17
N TYR A 309 15.56 8.58 20.89
CA TYR A 309 14.27 8.92 20.30
C TYR A 309 14.40 10.26 19.56
N ALA A 310 14.11 10.26 18.26
CA ALA A 310 14.31 11.42 17.37
C ALA A 310 13.01 11.84 16.66
N GLY A 311 11.89 11.84 17.40
CA GLY A 311 10.57 12.18 16.87
C GLY A 311 9.97 11.10 15.97
N LYS A 312 8.64 11.00 15.94
CA LYS A 312 7.88 10.01 15.13
C LYS A 312 8.06 10.26 13.62
N TYR A 313 7.76 9.25 12.79
CA TYR A 313 7.83 9.35 11.32
C TYR A 313 7.14 10.59 10.71
N SER A 314 6.06 11.07 11.34
CA SER A 314 5.27 12.24 10.90
C SER A 314 5.74 13.58 11.48
N ALA A 315 6.72 13.56 12.37
CA ALA A 315 7.39 14.74 12.93
C ALA A 315 8.76 14.35 13.53
N PRO A 316 9.78 14.06 12.69
CA PRO A 316 11.12 13.78 13.18
C PRO A 316 11.79 15.02 13.77
N ASP A 317 12.71 14.81 14.70
CA ASP A 317 13.58 15.85 15.26
C ASP A 317 14.77 16.08 14.32
N TYR A 318 14.55 16.92 13.30
CA TYR A 318 15.56 17.21 12.27
C TYR A 318 16.86 17.80 12.83
N GLU A 319 16.80 18.54 13.94
CA GLU A 319 18.00 19.08 14.60
C GLU A 319 18.80 17.92 15.20
N LEU A 320 18.15 17.02 15.94
CA LEU A 320 18.80 15.84 16.51
C LEU A 320 19.34 14.91 15.44
N LEU A 321 18.60 14.65 14.35
CA LEU A 321 19.05 13.83 13.22
C LEU A 321 20.32 14.39 12.58
N THR A 322 20.37 15.71 12.35
CA THR A 322 21.55 16.37 11.77
C THR A 322 22.73 16.37 12.74
N LYS A 323 22.49 16.70 14.02
CA LYS A 323 23.50 16.72 15.09
C LYS A 323 24.12 15.35 15.35
N GLU A 324 23.30 14.30 15.32
CA GLU A 324 23.71 12.91 15.45
C GLU A 324 24.08 12.31 14.09
N GLY A 325 24.36 13.11 13.06
CA GLY A 325 24.95 12.66 11.79
C GLY A 325 24.22 11.48 11.17
N CYS A 326 22.89 11.56 11.08
CA CYS A 326 22.06 10.52 10.47
C CYS A 326 22.46 10.31 9.00
N ASP A 327 22.78 9.07 8.63
CA ASP A 327 23.24 8.70 7.28
C ASP A 327 22.19 7.95 6.45
N LEU A 328 21.09 7.51 7.08
CA LEU A 328 19.96 6.88 6.43
C LEU A 328 18.69 6.97 7.29
N ALA A 329 17.58 7.37 6.68
CA ALA A 329 16.24 7.17 7.26
C ALA A 329 15.63 5.87 6.71
N VAL A 330 15.21 4.97 7.62
CA VAL A 330 14.47 3.75 7.32
C VAL A 330 13.02 3.93 7.78
N GLU A 331 12.17 4.19 6.79
CA GLU A 331 10.76 4.52 6.92
C GLU A 331 9.85 3.35 6.57
N SER A 332 8.61 3.40 7.04
CA SER A 332 7.55 2.49 6.60
C SER A 332 6.69 3.17 5.54
N THR A 333 5.77 2.41 4.91
CA THR A 333 4.75 3.01 4.02
C THR A 333 3.94 4.14 4.66
N MET A 334 3.91 4.27 5.99
CA MET A 334 3.21 5.39 6.67
C MET A 334 3.74 6.77 6.28
N ILE A 335 5.01 6.86 5.82
CA ILE A 335 5.62 8.12 5.39
C ILE A 335 4.89 8.75 4.17
N SER A 336 4.14 7.96 3.39
CA SER A 336 3.34 8.51 2.27
C SER A 336 2.18 9.40 2.72
N HIS A 337 1.83 9.41 4.01
CA HIS A 337 0.85 10.33 4.57
C HIS A 337 1.45 11.68 5.00
N THR A 338 2.79 11.80 5.02
CA THR A 338 3.53 13.02 5.36
C THR A 338 4.71 13.19 4.38
N PRO A 339 4.45 13.38 3.07
CA PRO A 339 5.49 13.48 2.04
C PRO A 339 6.52 14.59 2.31
N GLU A 340 6.11 15.68 2.97
CA GLU A 340 6.97 16.78 3.41
C GLU A 340 8.12 16.34 4.32
N VAL A 341 7.96 15.23 5.06
CA VAL A 341 9.04 14.64 5.87
C VAL A 341 10.10 14.00 4.96
N THR A 342 9.68 13.31 3.90
CA THR A 342 10.62 12.73 2.91
C THR A 342 11.38 13.84 2.19
N GLU A 343 10.69 14.92 1.81
CA GLU A 343 11.31 16.11 1.20
C GLU A 343 12.32 16.77 2.16
N MET A 344 11.96 16.94 3.44
CA MET A 344 12.85 17.55 4.43
C MET A 344 14.09 16.69 4.69
N LEU A 345 13.94 15.39 4.94
CA LEU A 345 15.06 14.45 5.12
C LEU A 345 16.01 14.49 3.91
N THR A 346 15.45 14.43 2.70
CA THR A 346 16.23 14.51 1.45
C THR A 346 16.94 15.86 1.31
N SER A 347 16.32 16.98 1.73
CA SER A 347 16.93 18.31 1.69
C SER A 347 18.10 18.48 2.66
N LEU A 348 18.12 17.70 3.75
CA LEU A 348 19.22 17.59 4.71
C LEU A 348 20.34 16.63 4.23
N GLY A 349 20.20 16.02 3.05
CA GLY A 349 21.14 15.02 2.54
C GLY A 349 20.98 13.63 3.14
N ILE A 350 19.90 13.38 3.89
CA ILE A 350 19.60 12.07 4.48
C ILE A 350 18.78 11.26 3.45
N PRO A 351 19.31 10.17 2.87
CA PRO A 351 18.53 9.32 1.97
C PRO A 351 17.41 8.61 2.73
N VAL A 352 16.29 8.35 2.05
CA VAL A 352 15.10 7.72 2.65
C VAL A 352 14.82 6.37 1.99
N PHE A 353 15.07 5.28 2.74
CA PHE A 353 14.66 3.93 2.37
C PHE A 353 13.26 3.64 2.91
N VAL A 354 12.31 3.26 2.03
CA VAL A 354 10.93 2.95 2.43
C VAL A 354 10.71 1.43 2.39
N ASP A 355 10.50 0.83 3.56
CA ASP A 355 10.03 -0.54 3.68
C ASP A 355 8.64 -0.70 3.04
N ARG A 356 8.49 -1.77 2.25
CA ARG A 356 7.20 -2.24 1.73
C ARG A 356 6.93 -3.70 2.05
N SER A 357 7.58 -4.27 3.08
CA SER A 357 7.28 -5.62 3.57
C SER A 357 5.79 -5.79 3.90
N SER A 358 5.13 -4.72 4.37
CA SER A 358 3.69 -4.67 4.65
C SER A 358 2.79 -5.00 3.46
N TYR A 359 3.30 -4.94 2.22
CA TYR A 359 2.57 -5.25 0.99
C TYR A 359 2.80 -6.69 0.50
N GLU A 360 3.67 -7.47 1.15
CA GLU A 360 3.80 -8.90 0.86
C GLU A 360 2.59 -9.65 1.42
N ALA A 361 1.89 -10.37 0.55
CA ALA A 361 0.75 -11.22 0.91
C ALA A 361 1.19 -12.55 1.56
N HIS A 362 2.41 -13.01 1.27
CA HIS A 362 2.93 -14.25 1.87
C HIS A 362 3.64 -13.95 3.20
N PRO A 363 3.38 -14.70 4.29
CA PRO A 363 4.04 -14.49 5.57
C PRO A 363 5.57 -14.56 5.48
N LEU A 364 6.12 -15.63 4.88
CA LEU A 364 7.57 -15.72 4.61
C LEU A 364 8.06 -14.66 3.62
N GLY A 365 7.18 -14.10 2.78
CA GLY A 365 7.53 -12.97 1.90
C GLY A 365 7.87 -11.72 2.72
N ARG A 366 7.15 -11.47 3.82
CA ARG A 366 7.48 -10.40 4.79
C ARG A 366 8.83 -10.66 5.46
N THR A 367 9.03 -11.88 5.96
CA THR A 367 10.27 -12.27 6.64
C THR A 367 11.48 -12.19 5.71
N GLU A 368 11.33 -12.47 4.41
CA GLU A 368 12.43 -12.41 3.43
C GLU A 368 12.99 -10.99 3.20
N TRP A 369 12.27 -9.94 3.61
CA TRP A 369 12.84 -8.58 3.65
C TRP A 369 14.03 -8.46 4.62
N ILE A 370 14.25 -9.43 5.51
CA ILE A 370 15.50 -9.53 6.28
C ILE A 370 16.75 -9.54 5.39
N LYS A 371 16.68 -10.06 4.16
CA LYS A 371 17.78 -10.04 3.19
C LYS A 371 18.14 -8.60 2.76
N VAL A 372 17.17 -7.69 2.70
CA VAL A 372 17.41 -6.25 2.48
C VAL A 372 18.16 -5.65 3.67
N TYR A 373 17.76 -5.99 4.89
CA TYR A 373 18.38 -5.46 6.12
C TYR A 373 19.78 -6.03 6.38
N GLY A 374 20.03 -7.29 6.02
CA GLY A 374 21.37 -7.87 5.95
C GLY A 374 22.27 -7.07 4.99
N VAL A 375 21.81 -6.84 3.74
CA VAL A 375 22.55 -6.03 2.75
C VAL A 375 22.80 -4.59 3.23
N LEU A 376 21.78 -3.96 3.83
CA LEU A 376 21.87 -2.61 4.39
C LEU A 376 22.94 -2.47 5.46
N THR A 377 23.34 -3.55 6.14
CA THR A 377 24.14 -3.47 7.36
C THR A 377 25.39 -4.36 7.34
N GLY A 378 25.64 -5.10 6.27
CA GLY A 378 26.76 -6.05 6.15
C GLY A 378 26.53 -7.41 6.83
N HIS A 379 25.29 -7.74 7.20
CA HIS A 379 24.90 -8.96 7.93
C HIS A 379 24.12 -9.94 7.04
N GLU A 380 24.57 -10.15 5.80
CA GLU A 380 23.88 -11.03 4.84
C GLU A 380 23.88 -12.51 5.24
N GLN A 381 24.88 -12.97 6.00
CA GLN A 381 24.96 -14.37 6.44
C GLN A 381 23.95 -14.66 7.55
N GLU A 382 23.83 -13.74 8.50
CA GLU A 382 22.85 -13.76 9.59
C GLU A 382 21.43 -13.67 9.04
N ALA A 383 21.20 -12.80 8.06
CA ALA A 383 19.92 -12.66 7.37
C ALA A 383 19.50 -13.96 6.64
N GLU A 384 20.42 -14.59 5.91
CA GLU A 384 20.13 -15.85 5.20
C GLU A 384 19.86 -17.01 6.18
N ALA A 385 20.70 -17.14 7.22
CA ALA A 385 20.55 -18.18 8.23
C ALA A 385 19.21 -18.07 8.98
N PHE A 386 18.83 -16.86 9.39
CA PHE A 386 17.54 -16.61 10.03
C PHE A 386 16.36 -16.90 9.10
N PHE A 387 16.45 -16.47 7.84
CA PHE A 387 15.39 -16.68 6.87
C PHE A 387 15.14 -18.16 6.58
N GLU A 388 16.19 -18.95 6.34
CA GLU A 388 16.05 -20.39 6.11
C GLU A 388 15.57 -21.15 7.37
N GLU A 389 15.87 -20.67 8.59
CA GLU A 389 15.27 -21.19 9.83
C GLU A 389 13.75 -20.96 9.86
N GLN A 390 13.28 -19.74 9.61
CA GLN A 390 11.85 -19.41 9.61
C GLN A 390 11.08 -20.11 8.48
N LYS A 391 11.68 -20.19 7.30
CA LYS A 391 11.17 -20.95 6.16
C LYS A 391 11.00 -22.43 6.51
N LYS A 392 12.04 -23.07 7.06
CA LYS A 392 11.98 -24.48 7.48
C LYS A 392 10.89 -24.74 8.53
N LYS A 393 10.69 -23.83 9.49
CA LYS A 393 9.58 -23.92 10.47
C LYS A 393 8.22 -23.99 9.73
N VAL A 394 7.96 -23.06 8.81
CA VAL A 394 6.67 -22.99 8.09
C VAL A 394 6.50 -24.12 7.06
N GLU A 395 7.54 -24.48 6.31
CA GLU A 395 7.49 -25.58 5.34
C GLU A 395 7.18 -26.93 6.03
N SER A 396 7.66 -27.13 7.27
CA SER A 396 7.34 -28.34 8.07
C SER A 396 5.86 -28.46 8.47
N LEU A 397 5.09 -27.37 8.40
CA LEU A 397 3.63 -27.39 8.61
C LEU A 397 2.88 -27.79 7.33
N GLY A 398 3.45 -27.50 6.15
CA GLY A 398 2.82 -27.76 4.86
C GLY A 398 2.66 -29.25 4.51
N SER A 399 3.34 -30.14 5.22
CA SER A 399 3.14 -31.59 5.15
C SER A 399 1.96 -32.10 5.98
N ASN A 400 1.40 -31.28 6.86
CA ASN A 400 0.34 -31.70 7.77
C ASN A 400 -1.03 -31.60 7.07
N PRO A 401 -1.95 -32.56 7.31
CA PRO A 401 -3.28 -32.51 6.73
C PRO A 401 -4.05 -31.31 7.28
N ALA A 402 -4.98 -30.77 6.47
CA ALA A 402 -5.91 -29.75 6.95
C ALA A 402 -6.71 -30.30 8.14
N THR A 403 -6.74 -29.55 9.23
CA THR A 403 -7.40 -29.91 10.50
C THR A 403 -8.93 -29.92 10.42
N GLY A 404 -9.49 -29.33 9.34
CA GLY A 404 -10.91 -29.08 9.19
C GLY A 404 -11.46 -27.98 10.08
N LYS A 405 -10.62 -27.33 10.91
CA LYS A 405 -11.03 -26.33 11.89
C LYS A 405 -11.21 -24.94 11.29
N THR A 406 -12.29 -24.26 11.68
CA THR A 406 -12.60 -22.90 11.25
C THR A 406 -12.09 -21.85 12.24
N VAL A 407 -11.60 -20.72 11.71
CA VAL A 407 -11.01 -19.62 12.50
C VAL A 407 -11.53 -18.28 12.02
N ALA A 408 -11.97 -17.44 12.95
CA ALA A 408 -12.14 -16.01 12.73
C ALA A 408 -11.02 -15.22 13.44
N PHE A 409 -10.45 -14.22 12.76
CA PHE A 409 -9.47 -13.30 13.33
C PHE A 409 -10.04 -11.88 13.24
N PHE A 410 -10.26 -11.22 14.37
CA PHE A 410 -11.05 -10.00 14.42
C PHE A 410 -10.69 -9.06 15.57
N SER A 411 -11.10 -7.80 15.50
CA SER A 411 -11.25 -6.92 16.68
C SER A 411 -12.59 -6.19 16.63
N VAL A 412 -12.99 -5.60 17.76
CA VAL A 412 -14.22 -4.79 17.88
C VAL A 412 -13.82 -3.35 18.15
N SER A 413 -14.12 -2.45 17.21
CA SER A 413 -13.85 -1.01 17.35
C SER A 413 -14.78 -0.35 18.35
N ALA A 414 -14.42 0.87 18.79
CA ALA A 414 -15.18 1.62 19.80
C ALA A 414 -16.65 1.88 19.43
N ASP A 415 -16.99 1.91 18.14
CA ASP A 415 -18.35 2.05 17.60
C ASP A 415 -19.07 0.70 17.37
N GLY A 416 -18.53 -0.40 17.92
CA GLY A 416 -19.15 -1.72 17.88
C GLY A 416 -19.02 -2.46 16.54
N LYS A 417 -18.31 -1.91 15.56
CA LYS A 417 -18.06 -2.58 14.27
C LYS A 417 -16.95 -3.63 14.40
N ILE A 418 -16.99 -4.62 13.53
CA ILE A 418 -16.01 -5.71 13.52
C ILE A 418 -14.96 -5.45 12.44
N GLN A 419 -13.69 -5.44 12.84
CA GLN A 419 -12.55 -5.41 11.92
C GLN A 419 -12.05 -6.84 11.70
N VAL A 420 -12.07 -7.33 10.47
CA VAL A 420 -11.47 -8.62 10.06
C VAL A 420 -10.32 -8.39 9.07
N ARG A 421 -9.53 -9.43 8.80
CA ARG A 421 -8.52 -9.43 7.72
C ARG A 421 -9.15 -9.90 6.40
N ARG A 422 -8.64 -9.41 5.26
CA ARG A 422 -9.06 -9.92 3.93
C ARG A 422 -8.40 -11.26 3.63
N GLY A 423 -8.95 -12.06 2.71
CA GLY A 423 -8.34 -13.33 2.29
C GLY A 423 -6.95 -13.18 1.64
N SER A 424 -6.67 -11.99 1.10
CA SER A 424 -5.35 -11.59 0.56
C SER A 424 -4.31 -11.25 1.63
N ASP A 425 -4.69 -11.15 2.90
CA ASP A 425 -3.79 -10.76 3.99
C ASP A 425 -2.92 -11.93 4.48
N TYR A 426 -1.72 -11.59 4.98
CA TYR A 426 -0.79 -12.59 5.49
C TYR A 426 -1.34 -13.38 6.68
N ILE A 427 -2.24 -12.82 7.51
CA ILE A 427 -2.86 -13.55 8.64
C ILE A 427 -3.81 -14.64 8.14
N ALA A 428 -4.63 -14.35 7.12
CA ALA A 428 -5.46 -15.36 6.46
C ALA A 428 -4.58 -16.48 5.87
N LYS A 429 -3.45 -16.10 5.25
CA LYS A 429 -2.49 -17.07 4.72
C LYS A 429 -1.78 -17.89 5.79
N MET A 430 -1.45 -17.32 6.96
CA MET A 430 -0.90 -18.07 8.09
C MET A 430 -1.88 -19.09 8.64
N ILE A 431 -3.16 -18.73 8.81
CA ILE A 431 -4.20 -19.67 9.25
C ILE A 431 -4.31 -20.86 8.29
N ALA A 432 -4.26 -20.60 6.97
CA ALA A 432 -4.26 -21.66 5.97
C ALA A 432 -2.99 -22.55 6.01
N LEU A 433 -1.81 -21.96 6.19
CA LEU A 433 -0.54 -22.69 6.33
C LEU A 433 -0.45 -23.52 7.63
N ALA A 434 -1.14 -23.09 8.68
CA ALA A 434 -1.31 -23.82 9.93
C ALA A 434 -2.31 -24.99 9.84
N GLY A 435 -2.96 -25.18 8.69
CA GLY A 435 -3.96 -26.23 8.45
C GLY A 435 -5.38 -25.86 8.89
N GLY A 436 -5.68 -24.58 9.14
CA GLY A 436 -7.01 -24.07 9.47
C GLY A 436 -7.73 -23.44 8.28
N THR A 437 -9.03 -23.20 8.42
CA THR A 437 -9.87 -22.50 7.42
C THR A 437 -10.25 -21.12 7.94
N TYR A 438 -9.79 -20.07 7.27
CA TYR A 438 -10.15 -18.69 7.63
C TYR A 438 -11.54 -18.32 7.10
N LEU A 439 -12.44 -17.87 7.98
CA LEU A 439 -13.86 -17.67 7.69
C LEU A 439 -14.22 -16.47 6.80
N PHE A 440 -13.25 -15.57 6.54
CA PHE A 440 -13.44 -14.36 5.72
C PHE A 440 -12.50 -14.34 4.51
N ASN A 441 -12.11 -15.53 4.04
CA ASN A 441 -11.17 -15.70 2.93
C ASN A 441 -11.73 -15.25 1.56
N ASP A 442 -13.05 -15.09 1.46
CA ASP A 442 -13.79 -14.55 0.32
C ASP A 442 -13.85 -13.01 0.28
N LEU A 443 -13.44 -12.32 1.35
CA LEU A 443 -13.46 -10.85 1.38
C LEU A 443 -12.35 -10.26 0.50
N GLU A 444 -12.72 -9.86 -0.71
CA GLU A 444 -11.91 -9.11 -1.66
C GLU A 444 -11.85 -7.60 -1.32
N GLY A 445 -11.01 -6.85 -2.03
CA GLY A 445 -10.84 -5.40 -1.90
C GLY A 445 -9.39 -4.99 -1.64
N GLU A 446 -9.15 -3.68 -1.66
CA GLU A 446 -7.82 -3.12 -1.35
C GLU A 446 -7.58 -3.06 0.17
N GLY A 447 -6.30 -2.94 0.54
CA GLY A 447 -5.85 -2.96 1.92
C GLY A 447 -5.89 -4.35 2.58
N ALA A 448 -5.43 -4.39 3.83
CA ALA A 448 -5.19 -5.65 4.55
C ALA A 448 -6.38 -6.11 5.43
N GLY A 449 -7.41 -5.26 5.57
CA GLY A 449 -8.55 -5.52 6.45
C GLY A 449 -9.87 -5.00 5.89
N ALA A 450 -10.96 -5.47 6.49
CA ALA A 450 -12.33 -5.13 6.16
C ALA A 450 -13.10 -4.82 7.45
N GLN A 451 -13.93 -3.79 7.41
CA GLN A 451 -14.88 -3.47 8.46
C GLN A 451 -16.25 -4.02 8.08
N ILE A 452 -16.83 -4.87 8.92
CA ILE A 452 -18.14 -5.49 8.72
C ILE A 452 -19.05 -5.27 9.94
N THR A 453 -20.35 -5.54 9.78
CA THR A 453 -21.30 -5.45 10.90
C THR A 453 -21.19 -6.66 11.82
N MET A 454 -21.62 -6.51 13.08
CA MET A 454 -21.77 -7.64 13.99
C MET A 454 -22.71 -8.71 13.43
N GLU A 455 -23.78 -8.30 12.74
CA GLU A 455 -24.73 -9.23 12.09
C GLU A 455 -24.06 -10.10 11.02
N GLU A 456 -23.19 -9.51 10.17
CA GLU A 456 -22.44 -10.29 9.19
C GLU A 456 -21.40 -11.19 9.85
N PHE A 457 -20.70 -10.70 10.88
CA PHE A 457 -19.75 -11.51 11.63
C PHE A 457 -20.42 -12.71 12.28
N TYR A 458 -21.56 -12.51 12.96
CA TYR A 458 -22.36 -13.57 13.59
C TYR A 458 -22.74 -14.66 12.57
N LYS A 459 -23.31 -14.27 11.43
CA LYS A 459 -23.72 -15.21 10.36
C LYS A 459 -22.59 -16.08 9.82
N ARG A 460 -21.34 -15.62 9.88
CA ARG A 460 -20.16 -16.34 9.38
C ARG A 460 -19.37 -17.06 10.47
N ALA A 461 -19.42 -16.60 11.72
CA ALA A 461 -18.49 -17.01 12.78
C ALA A 461 -19.14 -17.55 14.07
N ALA A 462 -20.48 -17.56 14.21
CA ALA A 462 -21.14 -18.17 15.37
C ALA A 462 -20.72 -19.64 15.58
N ASP A 463 -20.62 -20.43 14.50
CA ASP A 463 -20.19 -21.84 14.51
C ASP A 463 -18.66 -22.05 14.42
N ALA A 464 -17.85 -20.98 14.55
CA ALA A 464 -16.40 -21.08 14.46
C ALA A 464 -15.83 -22.05 15.52
N ASP A 465 -14.86 -22.90 15.15
CA ASP A 465 -14.12 -23.71 16.13
C ASP A 465 -13.21 -22.85 17.02
N TYR A 466 -12.65 -21.77 16.47
CA TYR A 466 -11.76 -20.85 17.18
C TYR A 466 -12.05 -19.38 16.82
N LEU A 467 -12.00 -18.52 17.84
CA LEU A 467 -11.99 -17.07 17.70
C LEU A 467 -10.64 -16.52 18.14
N ILE A 468 -10.01 -15.68 17.32
CA ILE A 468 -8.77 -14.98 17.65
C ILE A 468 -9.02 -13.48 17.66
N TYR A 469 -9.00 -12.90 18.86
CA TYR A 469 -9.15 -11.47 19.07
C TYR A 469 -7.82 -10.72 18.92
N ASN A 470 -7.81 -9.69 18.08
CA ASN A 470 -6.64 -8.90 17.72
C ASN A 470 -6.38 -7.79 18.77
N GLY A 471 -5.88 -8.21 19.93
CA GLY A 471 -5.53 -7.32 21.05
C GLY A 471 -4.39 -6.34 20.78
N ALA A 472 -3.74 -6.42 19.61
CA ALA A 472 -2.73 -5.48 19.16
C ALA A 472 -3.30 -4.17 18.59
N ILE A 473 -4.59 -4.12 18.22
CA ILE A 473 -5.28 -2.90 17.76
C ILE A 473 -6.14 -2.29 18.87
N GLU A 474 -7.13 -3.04 19.36
CA GLU A 474 -8.18 -2.54 20.26
C GLU A 474 -7.88 -2.81 21.75
N GLY A 475 -6.61 -3.02 22.09
CA GLY A 475 -6.14 -3.41 23.43
C GLY A 475 -6.45 -4.86 23.79
N MET A 476 -5.69 -5.42 24.75
CA MET A 476 -5.87 -6.79 25.24
C MET A 476 -7.17 -6.94 26.05
N LEU A 477 -7.79 -8.12 25.98
CA LEU A 477 -8.87 -8.52 26.88
C LEU A 477 -8.27 -9.01 28.22
N GLY A 478 -8.90 -8.65 29.35
CA GLY A 478 -8.55 -9.17 30.67
C GLY A 478 -9.14 -10.57 30.96
N GLY A 479 -10.22 -10.93 30.26
CA GLY A 479 -10.91 -12.22 30.32
C GLY A 479 -12.15 -12.23 29.43
N MET A 480 -12.92 -13.31 29.43
CA MET A 480 -14.10 -13.47 28.56
C MET A 480 -15.14 -12.35 28.75
N ASP A 481 -15.34 -11.88 29.98
CA ASP A 481 -16.26 -10.79 30.30
C ASP A 481 -15.98 -9.51 29.50
N ASP A 482 -14.72 -9.23 29.13
CA ASP A 482 -14.38 -8.03 28.35
C ASP A 482 -14.75 -8.18 26.87
N LEU A 483 -14.83 -9.42 26.35
CA LEU A 483 -15.40 -9.69 25.03
C LEU A 483 -16.93 -9.57 25.08
N LEU A 484 -17.57 -10.14 26.10
CA LEU A 484 -19.03 -10.06 26.28
C LEU A 484 -19.51 -8.60 26.48
N LYS A 485 -18.74 -7.75 27.18
CA LYS A 485 -19.01 -6.29 27.26
C LYS A 485 -18.92 -5.57 25.91
N LYS A 486 -18.12 -6.07 24.96
CA LYS A 486 -18.06 -5.53 23.59
C LYS A 486 -19.28 -5.93 22.76
N SER A 487 -19.84 -7.13 22.99
CA SER A 487 -21.18 -7.51 22.54
C SER A 487 -21.67 -8.78 23.24
N GLU A 488 -22.86 -8.72 23.83
CA GLU A 488 -23.47 -9.88 24.50
C GLU A 488 -23.72 -11.05 23.54
N LEU A 489 -23.87 -10.76 22.24
CA LEU A 489 -24.03 -11.75 21.17
C LEU A 489 -22.87 -12.75 21.07
N PHE A 490 -21.68 -12.41 21.58
CA PHE A 490 -20.56 -13.36 21.63
C PHE A 490 -20.88 -14.60 22.50
N SER A 491 -21.81 -14.51 23.45
CA SER A 491 -22.22 -15.66 24.28
C SER A 491 -22.88 -16.81 23.48
N ASP A 492 -23.43 -16.52 22.29
CA ASP A 492 -23.99 -17.53 21.38
C ASP A 492 -22.92 -18.32 20.61
N PHE A 493 -21.68 -17.83 20.56
CA PHE A 493 -20.65 -18.39 19.68
C PHE A 493 -20.10 -19.69 20.26
N LYS A 494 -20.05 -20.74 19.44
CA LYS A 494 -19.49 -22.06 19.76
C LYS A 494 -18.12 -21.95 20.44
N ALA A 495 -17.20 -21.17 19.87
CA ALA A 495 -15.87 -20.96 20.43
C ALA A 495 -15.87 -20.26 21.81
N VAL A 496 -16.86 -19.43 22.13
CA VAL A 496 -17.00 -18.84 23.48
C VAL A 496 -17.50 -19.91 24.45
N GLN A 497 -18.54 -20.64 24.07
CA GLN A 497 -19.14 -21.71 24.89
C GLN A 497 -18.16 -22.88 25.16
N GLU A 498 -17.30 -23.21 24.19
CA GLU A 498 -16.26 -24.23 24.31
C GLU A 498 -14.94 -23.72 24.92
N GLY A 499 -14.83 -22.43 25.27
CA GLY A 499 -13.61 -21.85 25.82
C GLY A 499 -12.41 -21.88 24.85
N LYS A 500 -12.66 -21.62 23.57
CA LYS A 500 -11.70 -21.61 22.45
C LYS A 500 -11.49 -20.21 21.85
N VAL A 501 -11.60 -19.20 22.70
CA VAL A 501 -11.21 -17.82 22.37
C VAL A 501 -9.75 -17.63 22.72
N TRP A 502 -9.02 -17.04 21.78
CA TRP A 502 -7.60 -16.68 21.91
C TRP A 502 -7.42 -15.20 21.57
N GLN A 503 -6.28 -14.62 21.93
CA GLN A 503 -5.91 -13.26 21.57
C GLN A 503 -4.43 -13.10 21.26
N THR A 504 -4.10 -12.16 20.38
CA THR A 504 -2.71 -11.79 20.04
C THR A 504 -2.19 -10.62 20.86
N GLY A 505 -0.95 -10.72 21.34
CA GLY A 505 -0.27 -9.65 22.08
C GLY A 505 0.08 -8.40 21.25
N LYS A 506 0.30 -7.27 21.95
CA LYS A 506 0.69 -5.96 21.38
C LYS A 506 1.92 -5.98 20.46
N SER A 507 2.77 -7.00 20.54
CA SER A 507 3.98 -7.12 19.73
C SER A 507 3.73 -7.59 18.29
N LEU A 508 2.54 -8.13 17.98
CA LEU A 508 2.18 -8.74 16.68
C LEU A 508 2.65 -7.95 15.43
N TYR A 509 2.48 -6.62 15.44
CA TYR A 509 2.82 -5.76 14.30
C TYR A 509 4.21 -5.12 14.38
N GLN A 510 4.93 -5.30 15.49
CA GLN A 510 6.34 -4.88 15.62
C GLN A 510 7.30 -6.04 15.34
N GLU A 511 6.91 -7.27 15.66
CA GLU A 511 7.73 -8.46 15.47
C GLU A 511 7.46 -9.13 14.10
N ALA A 512 8.02 -8.55 13.03
CA ALA A 512 7.96 -9.09 11.66
C ALA A 512 8.93 -10.27 11.42
N ASP A 513 9.85 -10.49 12.35
CA ASP A 513 10.82 -11.57 12.36
C ASP A 513 10.20 -12.96 12.57
N ILE A 514 9.10 -13.04 13.31
CA ILE A 514 8.52 -14.29 13.83
C ILE A 514 7.15 -14.66 13.27
N VAL A 515 6.82 -14.13 12.09
CA VAL A 515 5.61 -14.52 11.34
C VAL A 515 5.61 -16.04 11.07
N GLY A 516 6.79 -16.67 10.95
CA GLY A 516 6.92 -18.13 10.91
C GLY A 516 6.52 -18.82 12.21
N GLU A 517 6.97 -18.32 13.36
CA GLU A 517 6.60 -18.86 14.68
C GLU A 517 5.11 -18.64 14.98
N MET A 518 4.51 -17.52 14.57
CA MET A 518 3.06 -17.32 14.69
C MET A 518 2.27 -18.35 13.87
N THR A 519 2.78 -18.76 12.71
CA THR A 519 2.16 -19.85 11.92
C THR A 519 2.25 -21.19 12.67
N VAL A 520 3.35 -21.44 13.39
CA VAL A 520 3.51 -22.63 14.25
C VAL A 520 2.57 -22.57 15.48
N ASP A 521 2.41 -21.41 16.10
CA ASP A 521 1.47 -21.23 17.23
C ASP A 521 0.02 -21.45 16.78
N LEU A 522 -0.38 -20.91 15.63
CA LEU A 522 -1.68 -21.19 15.02
C LEU A 522 -1.87 -22.70 14.79
N HIS A 523 -0.84 -23.41 14.32
CA HIS A 523 -0.92 -24.86 14.11
C HIS A 523 -1.12 -25.61 15.44
N LYS A 524 -0.32 -25.29 16.46
CA LYS A 524 -0.45 -25.83 17.83
C LYS A 524 -1.83 -25.57 18.43
N MET A 525 -2.38 -24.37 18.22
CA MET A 525 -3.74 -24.01 18.65
C MET A 525 -4.78 -24.91 17.99
N LEU A 526 -4.67 -25.16 16.68
CA LEU A 526 -5.59 -26.02 15.93
C LEU A 526 -5.48 -27.50 16.32
N GLU A 527 -4.28 -27.96 16.72
CA GLU A 527 -4.06 -29.27 17.35
C GLU A 527 -4.60 -29.36 18.80
N GLY A 528 -4.96 -28.25 19.44
CA GLY A 528 -5.40 -28.22 20.85
C GLY A 528 -4.25 -28.34 21.86
N ARG A 529 -3.03 -27.92 21.49
CA ARG A 529 -1.87 -27.87 22.40
C ARG A 529 -2.08 -26.85 23.53
N PRO A 530 -1.41 -27.03 24.69
CA PRO A 530 -1.43 -26.04 25.78
C PRO A 530 -0.87 -24.67 25.38
N GLU A 531 -1.41 -23.58 25.95
CA GLU A 531 -0.89 -22.21 25.75
C GLU A 531 0.60 -22.10 26.06
N GLY A 532 1.12 -22.82 27.06
CA GLY A 532 2.53 -22.80 27.43
C GLY A 532 3.50 -23.29 26.35
N GLU A 533 3.00 -23.90 25.27
CA GLU A 533 3.80 -24.24 24.07
C GLU A 533 3.81 -23.10 23.03
N MET A 534 3.07 -22.01 23.24
CA MET A 534 2.88 -20.89 22.30
C MET A 534 3.53 -19.59 22.82
N ARG A 535 3.80 -18.65 21.92
CA ARG A 535 4.43 -17.35 22.20
C ARG A 535 3.49 -16.15 21.98
N PHE A 536 2.64 -16.17 20.96
CA PHE A 536 1.81 -15.01 20.57
C PHE A 536 0.34 -15.15 20.92
N LEU A 537 -0.17 -16.38 20.85
CA LEU A 537 -1.55 -16.71 21.15
C LEU A 537 -1.68 -16.96 22.65
N LYS A 538 -2.51 -16.15 23.30
CA LYS A 538 -2.95 -16.36 24.68
C LYS A 538 -4.40 -16.74 24.69
N LYS A 539 -4.79 -17.66 25.54
CA LYS A 539 -6.18 -18.01 25.74
C LYS A 539 -6.91 -16.85 26.42
N VAL A 540 -8.19 -16.72 26.12
CA VAL A 540 -9.12 -15.86 26.87
C VAL A 540 -9.99 -16.78 27.69
N ASP A 541 -9.70 -16.85 28.98
CA ASP A 541 -10.46 -17.61 29.99
C ASP A 541 -11.64 -16.78 30.55
#